data_AF-A0A0C9VM00-F1
#
_entry.id   AF-A0A0C9VM00-F1
#
_cell.length_a   1.000
_cell.length_b   1.000
_cell.length_c   1.000
_cell.angle_alpha   90.00
_cell.angle_beta   90.00
_cell.angle_gamma   90.00
#
_symmetry.space_group_name_H-M   'P 1'
#
loop_
_entity.id
_entity.type
_entity.pdbx_description
1 polymer ?
#
loop_
_entity_poly.entity_id
_entity_poly.type
_entity_poly.pdbx_seq_one_letter_code
_entity_poly.pdbx_strand_id
1 'polypeptide(L)'
;MASLLGQNAHLVSYGAMSKQPLSLPTSLHIFKNLTSHGYWQTRWYETHSREDREKMMNMLVGLMENGKLKAAEHEIVSLAGSEDNIGQKVASVIKKLNEGGVGKKMLLKFEH
;
A
#
# COMPACT_ATOMS: atom_id res chain seq x y z
N MET A 1 19.56 5.99 -6.19
CA MET A 1 18.40 6.47 -5.38
C MET A 1 18.79 6.79 -3.94
N ALA A 2 19.35 5.85 -3.15
CA ALA A 2 19.76 6.15 -1.77
C ALA A 2 20.82 7.27 -1.66
N SER A 3 21.66 7.46 -2.68
CA SER A 3 22.63 8.57 -2.76
C SER A 3 22.00 9.96 -2.77
N LEU A 4 20.74 10.09 -3.20
CA LEU A 4 19.98 11.36 -3.24
C LEU A 4 19.50 11.81 -1.86
N LEU A 5 19.61 10.95 -0.85
CA LEU A 5 19.22 11.28 0.52
C LEU A 5 20.23 12.24 1.16
N GLY A 6 19.70 13.19 1.95
CA GLY A 6 20.49 14.14 2.74
C GLY A 6 21.17 13.49 3.95
N GLN A 7 21.87 14.29 4.74
CA GLN A 7 22.47 13.85 5.99
C GLN A 7 21.38 13.44 6.99
N ASN A 8 21.66 12.40 7.78
CA ASN A 8 20.79 11.84 8.83
C ASN A 8 19.42 11.35 8.31
N ALA A 9 19.34 10.98 7.03
CA ALA A 9 18.08 10.55 6.44
C ALA A 9 17.65 9.16 6.93
N HIS A 10 16.34 8.92 6.89
CA HIS A 10 15.74 7.62 7.13
C HIS A 10 15.22 7.03 5.82
N LEU A 11 15.76 5.88 5.42
CA LEU A 11 15.23 5.11 4.30
C LEU A 11 14.24 4.07 4.82
N VAL A 12 12.96 4.16 4.43
CA VAL A 12 11.92 3.22 4.85
C VAL A 12 11.48 2.36 3.67
N SER A 13 11.67 1.05 3.78
CA SER A 13 11.21 0.07 2.81
C SER A 13 9.92 -0.59 3.28
N TYR A 14 8.86 -0.54 2.47
CA TYR A 14 7.53 -1.07 2.82
C TYR A 14 7.01 -2.14 1.84
N GLY A 15 7.85 -2.60 0.92
CA GLY A 15 7.50 -3.63 -0.06
C GLY A 15 8.72 -4.25 -0.71
N ALA A 16 8.53 -5.41 -1.35
CA ALA A 16 9.58 -6.20 -1.98
C ALA A 16 9.20 -6.61 -3.42
N MET A 17 8.57 -5.70 -4.16
CA MET A 17 8.00 -5.99 -5.49
C MET A 17 9.06 -6.43 -6.52
N SER A 18 10.30 -5.95 -6.41
CA SER A 18 11.40 -6.35 -7.30
C SER A 18 11.95 -7.74 -7.01
N LYS A 19 11.61 -8.35 -5.86
CA LYS A 19 12.23 -9.59 -5.33
C LYS A 19 13.76 -9.55 -5.24
N GLN A 20 14.35 -8.35 -5.27
CA GLN A 20 15.78 -8.13 -5.14
C GLN A 20 16.12 -7.62 -3.74
N PRO A 21 17.27 -8.04 -3.16
CA PRO A 21 17.72 -7.49 -1.89
C PRO A 21 18.04 -6.01 -2.00
N LEU A 22 17.73 -5.26 -0.94
CA LEU A 22 18.14 -3.86 -0.83
C LEU A 22 19.65 -3.80 -0.52
N SER A 23 20.44 -3.32 -1.48
CA SER A 23 21.89 -3.10 -1.29
C SER A 23 22.18 -1.62 -1.05
N LEU A 24 22.82 -1.30 0.09
CA LEU A 24 23.16 0.06 0.49
C LEU A 24 24.68 0.19 0.70
N PRO A 25 25.36 1.16 0.07
CA PRO A 25 26.77 1.41 0.32
C PRO A 25 27.04 1.76 1.79
N THR A 26 28.07 1.17 2.39
CA THR A 26 28.51 1.46 3.76
C THR A 26 28.86 2.93 3.95
N SER A 27 29.40 3.59 2.92
CA SER A 27 29.73 5.01 2.95
C SER A 27 28.53 5.91 3.29
N LEU A 28 27.30 5.52 2.93
CA LEU A 28 26.10 6.28 3.30
C LEU A 28 25.82 6.20 4.81
N HIS A 29 26.10 5.06 5.44
CA HIS A 29 25.92 4.93 6.89
C HIS A 29 26.99 5.72 7.63
N ILE A 30 28.25 5.63 7.21
CA ILE A 30 29.38 6.29 7.89
C ILE A 30 29.34 7.81 7.70
N PHE A 31 29.23 8.28 6.46
CA PHE A 31 29.43 9.69 6.13
C PHE A 31 28.14 10.48 5.98
N LYS A 32 27.00 9.81 5.84
CA LYS A 32 25.68 10.44 5.85
C LYS A 32 24.82 10.11 7.06
N ASN A 33 25.29 9.26 7.98
CA ASN A 33 24.49 8.78 9.10
C ASN A 33 23.11 8.25 8.65
N LEU A 34 23.08 7.54 7.52
CA LEU A 34 21.85 6.96 6.98
C LEU A 34 21.34 5.87 7.92
N THR A 35 20.04 5.89 8.22
CA THR A 35 19.36 4.78 8.91
C THR A 35 18.35 4.13 7.99
N SER A 36 18.40 2.80 7.84
CA SER A 36 17.44 2.03 7.03
C SER A 36 16.45 1.26 7.91
N HIS A 37 15.17 1.30 7.56
CA HIS A 37 14.05 0.70 8.29
C HIS A 37 13.18 -0.15 7.38
N GLY A 38 12.57 -1.19 7.95
CA GLY A 38 11.43 -1.88 7.35
C GLY A 38 10.13 -1.39 7.96
N TYR A 39 9.10 -1.19 7.15
CA TYR A 39 7.74 -0.92 7.61
C TYR A 39 6.78 -2.00 7.12
N TRP A 40 5.99 -2.55 8.04
CA TRP A 40 5.00 -3.58 7.73
C TRP A 40 3.68 -3.25 8.43
N GLN A 41 2.68 -2.87 7.62
CA GLN A 41 1.39 -2.40 8.13
C GLN A 41 0.68 -3.43 9.01
N THR A 42 0.70 -4.72 8.64
CA THR A 42 0.05 -5.79 9.43
C THR A 42 0.67 -5.90 10.82
N ARG A 43 2.01 -5.94 10.91
CA ARG A 43 2.72 -5.95 12.19
C ARG A 43 2.42 -4.68 13.00
N TRP A 44 2.36 -3.52 12.36
CA TRP A 44 1.98 -2.29 13.06
C TRP A 44 0.59 -2.42 13.68
N TYR A 45 -0.40 -2.96 12.95
CA TYR A 45 -1.71 -3.24 13.52
C TYR A 45 -1.57 -4.19 14.72
N GLU A 46 -0.96 -5.36 14.54
CA GLU A 46 -0.83 -6.39 15.60
C GLU A 46 -0.22 -5.86 16.91
N THR A 47 0.76 -4.95 16.84
CA THR A 47 1.48 -4.46 18.01
C THR A 47 0.93 -3.18 18.62
N HIS A 48 -0.03 -2.50 17.98
CA HIS A 48 -0.59 -1.24 18.48
C HIS A 48 -2.01 -1.44 19.01
N SER A 49 -2.38 -0.59 19.98
CA SER A 49 -3.68 -0.64 20.62
C SER A 49 -4.81 -0.30 19.65
N ARG A 50 -6.04 -0.63 20.01
CA ARG A 50 -7.22 -0.19 19.25
C ARG A 50 -7.28 1.33 19.15
N GLU A 51 -6.98 2.03 20.23
CA GLU A 51 -6.98 3.50 20.30
C GLU A 51 -5.99 4.11 19.30
N ASP A 52 -4.77 3.58 19.22
CA ASP A 52 -3.76 4.05 18.25
C ASP A 52 -4.24 3.88 16.80
N ARG A 53 -4.88 2.75 16.49
CA ARG A 53 -5.43 2.45 15.16
C ARG A 53 -6.56 3.41 14.83
N GLU A 54 -7.48 3.64 15.77
CA GLU A 54 -8.59 4.58 15.59
C GLU A 54 -8.10 6.01 15.42
N LYS A 55 -7.12 6.45 16.21
CA LYS A 55 -6.50 7.76 16.08
C LYS A 55 -5.89 7.97 14.69
N MET A 56 -5.16 6.97 14.19
CA MET A 56 -4.58 7.00 12.84
C MET A 56 -5.65 7.03 11.75
N MET A 57 -6.72 6.23 11.88
CA MET A 57 -7.84 6.24 10.94
C MET A 57 -8.60 7.57 10.94
N ASN A 58 -8.89 8.13 12.11
CA ASN A 58 -9.57 9.42 12.25
C ASN A 58 -8.75 10.55 11.62
N MET A 59 -7.42 10.52 11.76
CA MET A 59 -6.53 11.46 11.06
C MET A 59 -6.66 11.33 9.54
N LEU A 60 -6.68 10.11 8.99
CA LEU A 60 -6.85 9.90 7.54
C LEU A 60 -8.22 10.40 7.04
N VAL A 61 -9.30 10.12 7.79
CA VAL A 61 -10.65 10.61 7.48
C VAL A 61 -10.66 12.15 7.47
N GLY A 62 -10.10 12.78 8.49
CA GLY A 62 -10.01 14.25 8.53
C GLY A 62 -9.19 14.83 7.37
N LEU A 63 -8.14 14.16 6.90
CA LEU A 63 -7.42 14.60 5.70
C LEU A 63 -8.27 14.47 4.43
N MET A 64 -9.12 13.44 4.33
CA MET A 64 -10.03 13.26 3.20
C MET A 64 -11.14 14.32 3.20
N GLU A 65 -11.78 14.56 4.34
CA GLU A 65 -12.82 15.59 4.51
C GLU A 65 -12.30 16.99 4.15
N ASN A 66 -11.05 17.30 4.52
CA ASN A 66 -10.39 18.56 4.19
C ASN A 66 -9.80 18.60 2.76
N GLY A 67 -10.03 17.58 1.94
CA GLY A 67 -9.54 17.50 0.56
C GLY A 67 -8.02 17.39 0.41
N LYS A 68 -7.28 17.16 1.50
CA LYS A 68 -5.82 16.99 1.52
C LYS A 68 -5.38 15.58 1.13
N LEU A 69 -6.29 14.61 1.22
CA LEU A 69 -6.10 13.24 0.78
C LEU A 69 -7.24 12.86 -0.17
N LYS A 70 -6.91 12.46 -1.39
CA LYS A 70 -7.87 11.96 -2.38
C LYS A 70 -7.62 10.48 -2.63
N ALA A 71 -8.70 9.72 -2.77
CA ALA A 71 -8.60 8.34 -3.21
C ALA A 71 -7.97 8.28 -4.62
N ALA A 72 -7.12 7.30 -4.85
CA ALA A 72 -6.58 7.03 -6.17
C ALA A 72 -7.72 6.64 -7.14
N GLU A 73 -7.48 6.83 -8.44
CA GLU A 73 -8.40 6.35 -9.46
C GLU A 73 -8.64 4.85 -9.31
N HIS A 74 -9.92 4.48 -9.36
CA HIS A 74 -10.36 3.12 -9.15
C HIS A 74 -11.54 2.78 -10.06
N GLU A 75 -11.67 1.49 -10.36
CA GLU A 75 -12.82 0.93 -11.07
C GLU A 75 -13.62 0.08 -10.09
N ILE A 76 -14.94 0.21 -10.14
CA ILE A 76 -15.84 -0.57 -9.30
C ILE A 76 -16.46 -1.67 -10.17
N VAL A 77 -16.24 -2.93 -9.80
CA VAL A 77 -16.84 -4.09 -10.45
C VAL A 77 -18.02 -4.56 -9.61
N SER A 78 -19.22 -4.45 -10.17
CA SER A 78 -20.44 -4.93 -9.51
C SER A 78 -20.61 -6.44 -9.67
N LEU A 79 -20.73 -7.11 -8.53
CA LEU A 79 -20.95 -8.54 -8.39
C LEU A 79 -22.42 -8.76 -8.05
N ALA A 80 -23.20 -9.10 -9.07
CA ALA A 80 -24.62 -9.39 -9.02
C ALA A 80 -24.92 -10.66 -9.83
N GLY A 81 -25.91 -11.42 -9.39
CA GLY A 81 -26.35 -12.67 -10.01
C GLY A 81 -26.11 -13.90 -9.13
N SER A 82 -26.19 -15.09 -9.74
CA SER A 82 -25.91 -16.36 -9.06
C SER A 82 -24.44 -16.47 -8.61
N GLU A 83 -24.16 -17.37 -7.67
CA GLU A 83 -22.79 -17.64 -7.18
C GLU A 83 -21.81 -17.95 -8.33
N ASP A 84 -22.25 -18.72 -9.33
CA ASP A 84 -21.46 -19.02 -10.52
C ASP A 84 -21.07 -17.76 -11.32
N ASN A 85 -22.00 -16.81 -11.44
CA ASN A 85 -21.76 -15.54 -12.13
C ASN A 85 -20.75 -14.67 -11.37
N ILE A 86 -20.87 -14.62 -10.04
CA ILE A 86 -19.96 -13.89 -9.16
C ILE A 86 -18.55 -14.49 -9.24
N GLY A 87 -18.42 -15.82 -9.16
CA GLY A 87 -17.15 -16.52 -9.25
C GLY A 87 -16.43 -16.24 -10.58
N GLN A 88 -17.16 -16.30 -11.69
CA GLN A 88 -16.61 -15.98 -13.02
C GLN A 88 -16.14 -14.52 -13.13
N LYS A 89 -16.93 -13.56 -12.62
CA LYS A 89 -16.55 -12.14 -12.59
C LYS A 89 -15.29 -11.91 -11.77
N VAL A 90 -15.20 -12.45 -10.56
CA VAL A 90 -14.01 -12.32 -9.70
C VAL A 90 -12.77 -12.93 -10.37
N ALA A 91 -12.89 -14.14 -10.93
CA ALA A 91 -11.79 -14.78 -11.66
C ALA A 91 -11.30 -13.93 -12.84
N SER A 92 -12.22 -13.30 -13.59
CA SER A 92 -11.87 -12.42 -14.69
C SER A 92 -11.11 -11.16 -14.23
N VAL A 93 -11.48 -10.59 -13.08
CA VAL A 93 -10.80 -9.43 -12.49
C VAL A 93 -9.38 -9.81 -12.06
N ILE A 94 -9.22 -10.95 -11.38
CA ILE A 94 -7.91 -11.45 -10.95
C ILE A 94 -7.01 -11.70 -12.17
N LYS A 95 -7.56 -12.28 -13.25
CA LYS A 95 -6.82 -12.51 -14.49
C LYS A 95 -6.30 -11.19 -15.08
N LYS A 96 -7.16 -10.17 -15.19
CA LYS A 96 -6.76 -8.83 -15.67
C LYS A 96 -5.66 -8.20 -14.80
N LEU A 97 -5.73 -8.37 -13.48
CA LEU A 97 -4.71 -7.86 -12.55
C LEU A 97 -3.35 -8.55 -12.74
N ASN A 98 -3.34 -9.87 -12.94
CA ASN A 98 -2.11 -10.65 -13.14
C ASN A 98 -1.44 -10.40 -14.49
N GLU A 99 -2.21 -10.07 -15.52
CA GLU A 99 -1.69 -9.73 -16.85
C GLU A 99 -1.02 -8.33 -16.90
N GLY A 100 -0.89 -7.65 -15.75
CA GLY A 100 -0.24 -6.35 -15.63
C GLY A 100 -1.08 -5.19 -16.20
N GLY A 101 -2.34 -5.46 -16.56
CA GLY A 101 -3.17 -4.57 -17.38
C GLY A 101 -3.90 -3.47 -16.64
N VAL A 102 -3.77 -3.34 -15.31
CA VAL A 102 -4.63 -2.43 -14.56
C VAL A 102 -3.80 -1.43 -13.75
N GLY A 103 -3.57 -0.26 -14.35
CA GLY A 103 -2.96 0.90 -13.68
C GLY A 103 -3.86 1.59 -12.65
N LYS A 104 -5.01 0.99 -12.32
CA LYS A 104 -6.02 1.53 -11.39
C LYS A 104 -6.36 0.49 -10.32
N LYS A 105 -6.81 0.96 -9.17
CA LYS A 105 -7.27 0.07 -8.09
C LYS A 105 -8.63 -0.53 -8.47
N MET A 106 -8.79 -1.85 -8.38
CA MET A 106 -10.09 -2.51 -8.55
C MET A 106 -10.81 -2.61 -7.20
N LEU A 107 -12.07 -2.19 -7.14
CA LEU A 107 -12.94 -2.36 -5.98
C LEU A 107 -14.10 -3.29 -6.36
N LEU A 108 -14.34 -4.31 -5.56
CA LEU A 108 -15.46 -5.23 -5.75
C LEU A 108 -16.66 -4.72 -4.94
N LYS A 109 -17.81 -4.55 -5.58
CA LYS A 109 -19.07 -4.20 -4.93
C LYS A 109 -20.01 -5.39 -5.00
N PHE A 110 -20.36 -5.95 -3.85
CA PHE A 110 -21.36 -7.02 -3.75
C PHE A 110 -22.75 -6.38 -3.70
N GLU A 111 -23.63 -6.75 -4.64
CA GLU A 111 -25.03 -6.35 -4.60
C GLU A 111 -25.79 -7.34 -3.70
N HIS A 112 -26.48 -6.79 -2.70
CA HIS A 112 -27.36 -7.52 -1.79
C HIS A 112 -28.73 -7.74 -2.42
#